data_AF-A0A957XNF0-F1
#
_entry.id   AF-A0A957XNF0-F1
#
_cell.length_a   1.000
_cell.length_b   1.000
_cell.length_c   1.000
_cell.angle_alpha   90.00
_cell.angle_beta   90.00
_cell.angle_gamma   90.00
#
_symmetry.space_group_name_H-M   'P 1'
#
loop_
_entity.id
_entity.type
_entity.pdbx_description
1 polymer ?
#
loop_
_entity_poly.entity_id
_entity_poly.type
_entity_poly.pdbx_seq_one_letter_code
_entity_poly.pdbx_strand_id
1 'polypeptide(L)'
;MIERWARKFKLNPDSPTTQHLYENRHLTVEEYVGLFRRGSIKAVLPEEARLLSLEDALQRRVVGTINIRKLLISNRQKFKK
;
A
#
# COMPACT_ATOMS: atom_id res chain seq x y z
N MET A 1 1.57 -18.39 -0.37
CA MET A 1 2.44 -17.98 0.75
C MET A 1 2.90 -16.55 0.53
N ILE A 2 2.77 -15.73 1.55
CA ILE A 2 3.17 -14.32 1.57
C ILE A 2 4.61 -14.10 1.09
N GLU A 3 5.52 -15.05 1.33
CA GLU A 3 6.93 -14.94 0.91
C GLU A 3 7.11 -14.75 -0.60
N ARG A 4 6.43 -15.57 -1.43
CA ARG A 4 6.50 -15.43 -2.90
C ARG A 4 5.93 -14.09 -3.37
N TRP A 5 4.84 -13.66 -2.74
CA TRP A 5 4.19 -12.39 -3.04
C TRP A 5 5.07 -11.20 -2.63
N ALA A 6 5.63 -11.22 -1.42
CA ALA A 6 6.55 -10.20 -0.93
C ALA A 6 7.79 -10.10 -1.81
N ARG A 7 8.38 -11.23 -2.21
CA ARG A 7 9.53 -11.27 -3.13
C ARG A 7 9.21 -10.65 -4.50
N LYS A 8 8.03 -10.91 -5.08
CA LYS A 8 7.57 -10.27 -6.35
C LYS A 8 7.65 -8.75 -6.25
N PHE A 9 7.25 -8.19 -5.11
CA PHE A 9 7.24 -6.75 -4.87
C PHE A 9 8.51 -6.22 -4.18
N LYS A 10 9.53 -7.05 -3.96
CA LYS A 10 10.74 -6.69 -3.18
C LYS A 10 10.40 -6.13 -1.79
N LEU A 11 9.44 -6.72 -1.10
CA LEU A 11 9.02 -6.41 0.26
C LEU A 11 9.64 -7.40 1.26
N ASN A 12 9.74 -7.01 2.52
CA ASN A 12 10.16 -7.91 3.58
C ASN A 12 8.95 -8.72 4.08
N PRO A 13 8.87 -10.05 3.84
CA PRO A 13 7.72 -10.87 4.24
C PRO A 13 7.47 -10.88 5.76
N ASP A 14 8.51 -10.68 6.56
CA ASP A 14 8.41 -10.65 8.03
C ASP A 14 7.95 -9.29 8.57
N SER A 15 7.81 -8.28 7.70
CA SER A 15 7.31 -6.98 8.12
C SER A 15 5.80 -7.04 8.38
N PRO A 16 5.31 -6.53 9.53
CA PRO A 16 3.88 -6.39 9.79
C PRO A 16 3.15 -5.57 8.71
N THR A 17 3.85 -4.61 8.09
CA THR A 17 3.29 -3.82 6.99
C THR A 17 3.08 -4.68 5.74
N THR A 18 4.00 -5.59 5.45
CA THR A 18 3.90 -6.50 4.30
C THR A 18 2.81 -7.55 4.52
N GLN A 19 2.65 -8.04 5.75
CA GLN A 19 1.51 -8.89 6.13
C GLN A 19 0.18 -8.19 5.91
N HIS A 20 0.02 -6.97 6.44
CA HIS A 20 -1.19 -6.18 6.22
C HIS A 20 -1.48 -5.93 4.73
N LEU A 21 -0.45 -5.59 3.94
CA LEU A 21 -0.63 -5.39 2.49
C LEU A 21 -1.04 -6.70 1.79
N TYR A 22 -0.49 -7.83 2.21
CA TYR A 22 -0.84 -9.13 1.65
C TYR A 22 -2.27 -9.56 1.97
N GLU A 23 -2.69 -9.40 3.22
CA GLU A 23 -4.05 -9.72 3.69
C GLU A 23 -5.09 -8.86 2.96
N ASN A 24 -4.77 -7.59 2.75
CA ASN A 24 -5.68 -6.61 2.14
C ASN A 24 -5.46 -6.42 0.64
N ARG A 25 -4.64 -7.25 -0.02
CA ARG A 25 -4.22 -7.08 -1.43
C ARG A 25 -5.36 -6.94 -2.46
N HIS A 26 -6.55 -7.41 -2.10
CA HIS A 26 -7.77 -7.39 -2.92
C HIS A 26 -8.51 -6.04 -2.83
N LEU A 27 -8.21 -5.23 -1.81
CA LEU A 27 -8.78 -3.89 -1.67
C LEU A 27 -8.15 -2.92 -2.67
N THR A 28 -8.90 -1.87 -2.96
CA THR A 28 -8.36 -0.71 -3.66
C THR A 28 -7.40 0.07 -2.77
N VAL A 29 -6.52 0.87 -3.38
CA VAL A 29 -5.62 1.75 -2.63
C VAL A 29 -6.40 2.75 -1.80
N GLU A 30 -7.53 3.27 -2.32
CA GLU A 30 -8.36 4.20 -1.56
C GLU A 30 -8.96 3.57 -0.30
N GLU A 31 -9.52 2.37 -0.41
CA GLU A 31 -10.08 1.65 0.74
C GLU A 31 -9.00 1.36 1.78
N TYR A 32 -7.85 0.82 1.35
CA TYR A 32 -6.75 0.51 2.26
C TYR A 32 -6.19 1.76 2.96
N VAL A 33 -6.01 2.86 2.20
CA VAL A 33 -5.55 4.14 2.78
C VAL A 33 -6.59 4.71 3.73
N GLY A 34 -7.87 4.64 3.38
CA GLY A 34 -8.98 5.10 4.22
C GLY A 34 -9.03 4.39 5.57
N LEU A 35 -8.92 3.06 5.55
CA LEU A 35 -8.98 2.20 6.72
C LEU A 35 -7.71 2.30 7.58
N PHE A 36 -6.53 2.16 6.98
CA PHE A 36 -5.30 1.85 7.71
C PHE A 36 -4.25 2.99 7.72
N ARG A 37 -4.43 4.04 6.92
CA ARG A 37 -3.45 5.13 6.79
C ARG A 37 -4.00 6.46 7.27
N ARG A 38 -3.10 7.35 7.69
CA ARG A 38 -3.47 8.68 8.21
C ARG A 38 -4.15 9.51 7.11
N GLY A 39 -5.10 10.37 7.48
CA GLY A 39 -5.85 11.19 6.51
C GLY A 39 -4.98 12.07 5.61
N SER A 40 -3.80 12.50 6.09
CA SER A 40 -2.83 13.23 5.28
C SER A 40 -2.28 12.43 4.08
N ILE A 41 -2.30 11.10 4.16
CA ILE A 41 -1.94 10.21 3.05
C ILE A 41 -3.05 10.19 1.99
N LYS A 42 -4.31 10.28 2.39
CA LYS A 42 -5.46 10.39 1.46
C LYS A 42 -5.41 11.70 0.67
N ALA A 43 -4.96 12.79 1.29
CA ALA A 43 -4.86 14.11 0.65
C ALA A 43 -3.82 14.15 -0.49
N VAL A 44 -2.76 13.35 -0.41
CA VAL A 44 -1.71 13.27 -1.42
C VAL A 44 -1.85 12.03 -2.31
N LEU A 45 -2.97 11.31 -2.25
CA LEU A 45 -3.19 10.14 -3.06
C LEU A 45 -3.66 10.58 -4.46
N PRO A 46 -2.90 10.28 -5.54
CA PRO A 46 -3.32 10.60 -6.89
C PRO A 46 -4.61 9.86 -7.23
N GLU A 47 -5.47 10.50 -8.00
CA GLU A 47 -6.78 9.96 -8.37
C GLU A 47 -6.67 8.63 -9.12
N GLU A 48 -5.71 8.54 -10.04
CA GLU A 48 -5.36 7.32 -10.77
C GLU A 48 -5.02 6.14 -9.85
N ALA A 49 -4.45 6.40 -8.67
CA ALA A 49 -4.09 5.33 -7.75
C ALA A 49 -5.30 4.82 -6.96
N ARG A 50 -6.34 5.63 -6.78
CA ARG A 50 -7.50 5.31 -5.91
C ARG A 50 -8.24 4.07 -6.37
N LEU A 51 -8.42 3.95 -7.68
CA LEU A 51 -9.17 2.87 -8.32
C LEU A 51 -8.32 1.60 -8.56
N LEU A 52 -7.00 1.68 -8.35
CA LEU A 52 -6.14 0.52 -8.52
C LEU A 52 -6.27 -0.41 -7.32
N SER A 53 -6.17 -1.70 -7.59
CA SER A 53 -5.91 -2.68 -6.55
C SER A 53 -4.56 -2.39 -5.89
N LEU A 54 -4.40 -2.76 -4.61
CA LEU A 54 -3.11 -2.66 -3.94
C LEU A 54 -2.00 -3.42 -4.69
N GLU A 55 -2.34 -4.55 -5.31
CA GLU A 55 -1.37 -5.33 -6.07
C GLU A 55 -0.90 -4.59 -7.32
N ASP A 56 -1.83 -3.99 -8.08
CA ASP A 56 -1.50 -3.19 -9.26
C ASP A 56 -0.70 -1.95 -8.89
N ALA A 57 -1.07 -1.29 -7.80
CA ALA A 57 -0.37 -0.12 -7.29
C ALA A 57 1.07 -0.45 -6.86
N LEU A 58 1.29 -1.59 -6.21
CA LEU A 58 2.62 -2.08 -5.85
C LEU A 58 3.45 -2.47 -7.08
N GLN A 59 2.80 -3.01 -8.12
CA GLN A 59 3.44 -3.36 -9.39
C GLN A 59 3.91 -2.11 -10.14
N ARG A 60 3.04 -1.08 -10.25
CA ARG A 60 3.34 0.18 -10.95
C ARG A 60 4.43 0.99 -10.25
N ARG A 61 4.55 0.87 -8.93
CA ARG A 61 5.46 1.62 -8.03
C ARG A 61 5.23 3.13 -7.97
N VAL A 62 5.06 3.78 -9.12
CA VAL A 62 4.79 5.20 -9.30
C VAL A 62 3.48 5.35 -10.05
N VAL A 63 2.60 6.22 -9.58
CA VAL A 63 1.34 6.58 -10.25
C VAL A 63 1.27 8.10 -10.29
N GLY A 64 1.08 8.67 -11.48
CA GLY A 64 1.38 10.07 -11.75
C GLY A 64 2.82 10.43 -11.36
N THR A 65 2.97 11.36 -10.41
CA THR A 65 4.26 11.83 -9.89
C THR A 65 4.64 11.22 -8.54
N ILE A 66 3.80 10.34 -7.98
CA ILE A 66 3.94 9.87 -6.59
C ILE A 66 4.37 8.41 -6.55
N ASN A 67 5.37 8.14 -5.72
CA ASN A 67 5.79 6.77 -5.41
C ASN A 67 4.79 6.11 -4.45
N ILE A 68 3.74 5.52 -5.02
CA ILE A 68 2.66 4.84 -4.29
C ILE A 68 3.20 3.71 -3.44
N ARG A 69 4.17 2.95 -3.95
CA ARG A 69 4.79 1.88 -3.17
C ARG A 69 5.40 2.42 -1.87
N LYS A 70 6.16 3.51 -1.92
CA LYS A 70 6.74 4.15 -0.72
C LYS A 70 5.65 4.66 0.21
N LEU A 71 4.57 5.23 -0.33
CA LEU A 71 3.44 5.73 0.44
C LEU A 71 2.70 4.60 1.18
N LEU A 72 2.52 3.46 0.53
CA LEU A 72 1.90 2.25 1.11
C LEU A 72 2.80 1.54 2.12
N ILE A 73 4.12 1.56 1.95
CA ILE A 73 5.04 0.88 2.88
C ILE A 73 5.48 1.81 4.03
N SER A 74 5.36 3.13 3.86
CA SER A 74 5.80 4.12 4.84
C SER A 74 5.22 3.84 6.22
N ASN A 75 6.00 4.02 7.27
CA ASN A 75 5.62 3.74 8.66
C ASN A 75 4.58 4.72 9.25
N ARG A 76 3.90 5.50 8.39
CA ARG A 76 2.81 6.43 8.76
C ARG A 76 1.47 5.69 8.87
N GLN A 77 1.43 4.61 9.65
CA GLN A 77 0.20 3.88 9.95
C GLN A 77 -0.68 4.65 10.93
N LYS A 78 -2.01 4.45 10.88
CA LYS A 78 -2.95 4.97 11.89
C LYS A 78 -2.80 4.28 13.25
N PHE A 79 -2.27 3.05 13.27
CA PHE A 79 -2.01 2.29 14.48
C PHE A 79 -0.83 2.90 15.26
N LYS A 80 -1.13 3.96 16.01
CA LYS A 80 -0.42 4.29 17.24
C LYS A 80 -1.43 4.21 18.38
N LYS A 81 -1.45 3.07 19.04
CA LYS A 81 -1.53 2.95 20.50
C LYS A 81 -1.24 1.50 20.86
#